data_AF-A0A920SJG6-F1
#
_entry.id   AF-A0A920SJG6-F1
#
_cell.length_a   1.000
_cell.length_b   1.000
_cell.length_c   1.000
_cell.angle_alpha   90.00
_cell.angle_beta   90.00
_cell.angle_gamma   90.00
#
_symmetry.space_group_name_H-M   'P 1'
#
loop_
_entity.id
_entity.type
_entity.pdbx_description
1 polymer ?
#
loop_
_entity_poly.entity_id
_entity_poly.type
_entity_poly.pdbx_seq_one_letter_code
_entity_poly.pdbx_strand_id
1 'polypeptide(L)'
;MVGAAATGTQLALEVQQSGRPVTLAVGEHVRLPRIYRERDIFYWMEAVGLLDEGYKEVDDIKRARNVSSPQLIGSPEHASLGLNELTKSGVKLIGRYVGLRHGVAQFSGSLRNHCALADLKMNRLLKRIDEWISEEGLDSRVAPPHRFDSTQVESSPPLEINFASSDIRTILWATGFQPDYEWLHAPVFDRKGRIRHDGGVVDAPGMYLLGVNFLRRRKSSFIHGAEDDANDLSDHLAAYLRT
;
A
#
# COMPACT_ATOMS: atom_id res chain seq x y z
N MET A 1 8.81 15.57 1.27
CA MET A 1 8.24 14.28 1.72
C MET A 1 8.74 13.18 0.81
N VAL A 2 9.28 12.08 1.33
CA VAL A 2 9.73 10.93 0.53
C VAL A 2 8.87 9.72 0.85
N GLY A 3 8.21 9.16 -0.17
CA GLY A 3 7.25 8.08 -0.01
C GLY A 3 5.82 8.59 -0.13
N ALA A 4 5.02 7.95 -0.99
CA ALA A 4 3.66 8.38 -1.35
C ALA A 4 2.62 7.27 -1.08
N ALA A 5 2.84 6.47 -0.04
CA ALA A 5 1.80 5.61 0.54
C ALA A 5 0.94 6.42 1.53
N ALA A 6 0.00 5.77 2.24
CA ALA A 6 -0.94 6.41 3.17
C ALA A 6 -0.32 7.49 4.09
N THR A 7 0.71 7.14 4.88
CA THR A 7 1.35 8.10 5.80
C THR A 7 2.00 9.26 5.05
N GLY A 8 2.66 8.98 3.92
CA GLY A 8 3.34 10.00 3.13
C GLY A 8 2.38 10.99 2.50
N THR A 9 1.23 10.53 1.99
CA THR A 9 0.19 11.41 1.45
C THR A 9 -0.50 12.22 2.53
N GLN A 10 -0.83 11.60 3.67
CA GLN A 10 -1.42 12.28 4.82
C GLN A 10 -0.52 13.41 5.34
N LEU A 11 0.73 13.09 5.69
CA LEU A 11 1.67 14.08 6.20
C LEU A 11 1.97 15.17 5.17
N ALA A 12 2.00 14.84 3.87
CA ALA A 12 2.16 15.85 2.82
C ALA A 12 1.01 16.85 2.82
N LEU A 13 -0.24 16.39 2.96
CA LEU A 13 -1.41 17.27 3.07
C LEU A 13 -1.34 18.15 4.31
N GLU A 14 -1.12 17.56 5.49
CA GLU A 14 -1.11 18.27 6.77
C GLU A 14 0.00 19.34 6.81
N VAL A 15 1.20 19.01 6.33
CA VAL A 15 2.31 19.97 6.25
C VAL A 15 2.00 21.08 5.23
N GLN A 16 1.44 20.75 4.07
CA GLN A 16 1.01 21.75 3.09
C GLN A 16 -0.04 22.70 3.66
N GLN A 17 -1.03 22.18 4.38
CA GLN A 17 -2.09 22.97 5.04
C GLN A 17 -1.57 23.85 6.18
N SER A 18 -0.44 23.49 6.80
CA SER A 18 0.25 24.34 7.77
C SER A 18 0.93 25.57 7.15
N GLY A 19 0.85 25.76 5.83
CA GLY A 19 1.47 26.85 5.09
C GLY A 19 2.92 26.59 4.68
N ARG A 20 3.41 25.35 4.83
CA ARG A 20 4.78 24.97 4.45
C ARG A 20 4.75 24.24 3.09
N PRO A 21 5.36 24.79 2.02
CA PRO A 21 5.34 24.16 0.71
C PRO A 21 5.93 22.74 0.72
N VAL A 22 5.21 21.78 0.16
CA VAL A 22 5.63 20.38 0.09
C VAL A 22 5.97 19.97 -1.34
N THR A 23 7.13 19.35 -1.50
CA THR A 23 7.44 18.47 -2.64
C THR A 23 7.39 17.02 -2.18
N LEU A 24 6.60 16.20 -2.85
CA LEU A 24 6.38 14.78 -2.57
C LEU A 24 7.09 13.92 -3.63
N ALA A 25 8.05 13.11 -3.19
CA ALA A 25 8.72 12.13 -4.05
C ALA A 25 7.89 10.84 -4.15
N VAL A 26 7.44 10.52 -5.36
CA VAL A 26 6.48 9.47 -5.66
C VAL A 26 7.15 8.31 -6.39
N GLY A 27 7.10 7.12 -5.77
CA GLY A 27 7.49 5.84 -6.38
C GLY A 27 6.28 4.99 -6.76
N GLU A 28 6.49 3.67 -6.83
CA GLU A 28 5.38 2.72 -6.94
C GLU A 28 4.45 2.86 -5.73
N HIS A 29 3.16 3.01 -6.00
CA HIS A 29 2.12 3.20 -5.01
C HIS A 29 0.83 2.51 -5.48
N VAL A 30 -0.10 2.35 -4.55
CA VAL A 30 -1.43 1.81 -4.81
C VAL A 30 -2.45 2.92 -4.63
N ARG A 31 -3.06 3.34 -5.74
CA ARG A 31 -4.17 4.30 -5.75
C ARG A 31 -5.48 3.54 -5.57
N LEU A 32 -6.27 3.93 -4.58
CA LEU A 32 -7.63 3.44 -4.36
C LEU A 32 -8.51 4.62 -3.94
N PRO A 33 -9.77 4.70 -4.39
CA PRO A 33 -10.71 5.64 -3.79
C PRO A 33 -11.07 5.18 -2.39
N ARG A 34 -11.41 6.11 -1.49
CA ARG A 34 -11.91 5.74 -0.16
C ARG A 34 -13.32 5.15 -0.26
N ILE A 35 -14.17 5.81 -1.05
CA ILE A 35 -15.56 5.42 -1.30
C ILE A 35 -15.74 5.16 -2.79
N TYR A 36 -16.42 4.06 -3.12
CA TYR A 36 -16.86 3.73 -4.46
C TYR A 36 -18.29 3.20 -4.39
N ARG A 37 -19.19 3.62 -5.30
CA ARG A 37 -20.62 3.22 -5.30
C ARG A 37 -21.24 3.22 -3.87
N GLU A 38 -21.00 4.31 -3.12
CA GLU A 38 -21.50 4.56 -1.74
C GLU A 38 -20.98 3.63 -0.62
N ARG A 39 -19.99 2.77 -0.89
CA ARG A 39 -19.35 1.92 0.13
C ARG A 39 -17.85 2.14 0.17
N ASP A 40 -17.27 1.81 1.31
CA ASP A 40 -15.82 1.79 1.48
C ASP A 40 -15.17 0.81 0.50
N ILE A 41 -13.99 1.13 -0.01
CA ILE A 41 -13.30 0.24 -0.94
C ILE A 41 -12.98 -1.13 -0.33
N PHE A 42 -12.69 -1.21 0.98
CA PHE A 42 -12.47 -2.49 1.65
C PHE A 42 -13.74 -3.34 1.74
N TYR A 43 -14.91 -2.71 1.86
CA TYR A 43 -16.19 -3.42 1.78
C TYR A 43 -16.32 -4.14 0.43
N TRP A 44 -16.00 -3.46 -0.67
CA TRP A 44 -16.06 -4.10 -1.99
C TRP A 44 -14.98 -5.16 -2.18
N MET A 45 -13.77 -4.92 -1.68
CA MET A 45 -12.68 -5.91 -1.77
C MET A 45 -13.01 -7.19 -1.00
N GLU A 46 -13.71 -7.10 0.13
CA GLU A 46 -14.27 -8.25 0.83
C GLU A 46 -15.36 -8.93 -0.01
N ALA A 47 -16.34 -8.15 -0.50
CA ALA A 47 -17.49 -8.68 -1.23
C ALA A 47 -17.09 -9.47 -2.49
N VAL A 48 -16.07 -9.02 -3.23
CA VAL A 48 -15.55 -9.71 -4.43
C VAL A 48 -14.57 -10.85 -4.10
N GLY A 49 -14.37 -11.17 -2.81
CA GLY A 49 -13.46 -12.21 -2.34
C GLY A 49 -11.96 -11.88 -2.53
N LEU A 50 -11.60 -10.63 -2.81
CA LEU A 50 -10.20 -10.27 -3.05
C LEU A 50 -9.36 -10.35 -1.77
N LEU A 51 -9.96 -10.03 -0.63
CA LEU A 51 -9.28 -10.05 0.67
C LEU A 51 -9.01 -11.47 1.19
N ASP A 52 -9.83 -12.44 0.77
CA ASP A 52 -9.70 -13.86 1.14
C ASP A 52 -8.77 -14.67 0.24
N GLU A 53 -8.32 -14.10 -0.89
CA GLU A 53 -7.40 -14.75 -1.83
C GLU A 53 -6.18 -15.33 -1.10
N GLY A 54 -5.99 -16.64 -1.23
CA GLY A 54 -5.01 -17.41 -0.51
C GLY A 54 -3.60 -17.33 -1.11
N TYR A 55 -2.56 -17.43 -0.30
CA TYR A 55 -1.17 -17.35 -0.77
C TYR A 55 -0.77 -18.45 -1.77
N LYS A 56 -1.53 -19.56 -1.84
CA LYS A 56 -1.35 -20.64 -2.82
C LYS A 56 -2.03 -20.36 -4.17
N GLU A 57 -2.95 -19.42 -4.20
CA GLU A 57 -3.73 -19.03 -5.39
C GLU A 57 -3.05 -17.89 -6.17
N VAL A 58 -2.01 -17.28 -5.58
CA VAL A 58 -1.27 -16.16 -6.16
C VAL A 58 -0.02 -16.64 -6.89
N ASP A 59 0.06 -16.39 -8.20
CA ASP A 59 1.17 -16.79 -9.07
C ASP A 59 2.55 -16.37 -8.54
N ASP A 60 2.68 -15.12 -8.07
CA ASP A 60 3.92 -14.58 -7.49
C ASP A 60 3.67 -13.99 -6.11
N ILE A 61 3.64 -14.87 -5.11
CA ILE A 61 3.48 -14.49 -3.70
C ILE A 61 4.60 -13.55 -3.22
N LYS A 62 5.82 -13.68 -3.75
CA LYS A 62 6.93 -12.80 -3.36
C LYS A 62 6.63 -11.37 -3.78
N ARG A 63 6.17 -11.16 -5.01
CA ARG A 63 5.74 -9.83 -5.47
C ARG A 63 4.53 -9.33 -4.69
N ALA A 64 3.52 -10.16 -4.45
CA ALA A 64 2.32 -9.77 -3.71
C ALA A 64 2.62 -9.27 -2.28
N ARG A 65 3.57 -9.89 -1.58
CA ARG A 65 4.03 -9.47 -0.23
C ARG A 65 4.77 -8.13 -0.20
N ASN A 66 5.30 -7.68 -1.33
CA ASN A 66 6.08 -6.43 -1.44
C ASN A 66 5.29 -5.29 -2.12
N VAL A 67 3.98 -5.43 -2.27
CA VAL A 67 3.12 -4.35 -2.80
C VAL A 67 3.03 -3.22 -1.78
N SER A 68 3.16 -1.97 -2.25
CA SER A 68 2.99 -0.78 -1.41
C SER A 68 1.60 -0.71 -0.78
N SER A 69 1.53 -0.19 0.44
CA SER A 69 0.24 0.10 1.09
C SER A 69 -0.63 1.03 0.24
N PRO A 70 -1.96 0.83 0.22
CA PRO A 70 -2.88 1.77 -0.42
C PRO A 70 -2.77 3.19 0.12
N GLN A 71 -3.05 4.18 -0.73
CA GLN A 71 -3.20 5.59 -0.35
C GLN A 71 -4.56 5.83 0.34
N LEU A 72 -4.80 5.15 1.46
CA LEU A 72 -6.02 5.27 2.24
C LEU A 72 -5.68 5.82 3.62
N ILE A 73 -6.37 6.88 4.01
CA ILE A 73 -6.25 7.49 5.34
C ILE A 73 -7.52 7.23 6.14
N GLY A 74 -7.39 7.19 7.45
CA GLY A 74 -8.53 7.27 8.36
C GLY A 74 -8.86 8.73 8.63
N SER A 75 -10.04 9.19 8.22
CA SER A 75 -10.58 10.49 8.60
C SER A 75 -12.08 10.39 8.89
N PRO A 76 -12.63 11.24 9.78
CA PRO A 76 -14.07 11.25 10.06
C PRO A 76 -14.95 11.48 8.83
N GLU A 77 -14.43 12.19 7.84
CA GLU A 77 -15.14 12.57 6.61
C GLU A 77 -15.07 11.47 5.53
N HIS A 78 -14.33 10.38 5.78
CA HIS A 78 -14.06 9.32 4.81
C HIS A 78 -13.55 9.88 3.47
N ALA A 79 -12.73 10.94 3.54
CA ALA A 79 -12.23 11.62 2.37
C ALA A 79 -11.23 10.73 1.59
N SER A 80 -11.30 10.78 0.27
CA SER A 80 -10.24 10.23 -0.57
C SER A 80 -9.04 11.18 -0.57
N LEU A 81 -7.83 10.65 -0.36
CA LEU A 81 -6.60 11.42 -0.43
C LEU A 81 -5.60 10.74 -1.38
N GLY A 82 -5.69 11.09 -2.66
CA GLY A 82 -4.76 10.68 -3.69
C GLY A 82 -3.83 11.81 -4.14
N LEU A 83 -3.02 11.51 -5.15
CA LEU A 83 -2.06 12.46 -5.71
C LEU A 83 -2.75 13.65 -6.38
N ASN A 84 -3.95 13.47 -6.95
CA ASN A 84 -4.70 14.56 -7.57
C ASN A 84 -5.19 15.58 -6.52
N GLU A 85 -5.66 15.10 -5.38
CA GLU A 85 -6.10 15.94 -4.26
C GLU A 85 -4.91 16.72 -3.67
N LEU A 86 -3.76 16.06 -3.53
CA LEU A 86 -2.52 16.70 -3.11
C LEU A 86 -2.07 17.80 -4.08
N THR A 87 -2.08 17.53 -5.39
CA THR A 87 -1.74 18.54 -6.40
C THR A 87 -2.70 19.73 -6.35
N LYS A 88 -4.01 19.48 -6.18
CA LYS A 88 -5.01 20.55 -6.01
C LYS A 88 -4.76 21.41 -4.75
N SER A 89 -4.19 20.83 -3.69
CA SER A 89 -3.79 21.55 -2.47
C SER A 89 -2.46 22.32 -2.59
N GLY A 90 -1.77 22.20 -3.74
CA GLY A 90 -0.50 22.87 -4.01
C GLY A 90 0.75 22.04 -3.72
N VAL A 91 0.61 20.75 -3.39
CA VAL A 91 1.76 19.85 -3.27
C VAL A 91 2.37 19.60 -4.65
N LYS A 92 3.69 19.76 -4.77
CA LYS A 92 4.43 19.42 -5.99
C LYS A 92 4.80 17.95 -6.00
N LEU A 93 4.56 17.26 -7.12
CA LEU A 93 4.94 15.86 -7.30
C LEU A 93 6.27 15.77 -8.03
N ILE A 94 7.19 14.95 -7.50
CA ILE A 94 8.45 14.61 -8.15
C ILE A 94 8.61 13.09 -8.20
N GLY A 95 9.48 12.60 -9.08
CA GLY A 95 9.75 11.17 -9.21
C GLY A 95 10.32 10.53 -7.94
N ARG A 96 10.49 9.21 -7.98
CA ARG A 96 11.04 8.45 -6.85
C ARG A 96 12.43 8.95 -6.52
N TYR A 97 12.69 9.26 -5.25
CA TYR A 97 14.05 9.57 -4.79
C TYR A 97 14.99 8.38 -5.09
N VAL A 98 16.14 8.68 -5.70
CA VAL A 98 17.16 7.69 -6.09
C VAL A 98 18.38 7.79 -5.19
N GLY A 99 18.84 8.99 -4.90
CA GLY A 99 20.05 9.22 -4.11
C GLY A 99 20.43 10.69 -3.99
N LEU A 100 21.54 10.94 -3.32
CA LEU A 100 22.14 12.26 -3.12
C LEU A 100 23.60 12.20 -3.56
N ARG A 101 24.00 13.11 -4.45
CA ARG A 101 25.40 13.24 -4.88
C ARG A 101 25.82 14.70 -4.83
N HIS A 102 26.86 15.01 -4.06
CA HIS A 102 27.41 16.36 -3.92
C HIS A 102 26.34 17.43 -3.60
N GLY A 103 25.39 17.11 -2.70
CA GLY A 103 24.31 18.04 -2.32
C GLY A 103 23.14 18.11 -3.31
N VAL A 104 23.18 17.36 -4.42
CA VAL A 104 22.10 17.27 -5.42
C VAL A 104 21.33 15.96 -5.26
N ALA A 105 20.07 16.06 -4.87
CA ALA A 105 19.15 14.94 -4.82
C ALA A 105 18.71 14.57 -6.24
N GLN A 106 18.67 13.27 -6.53
CA GLN A 106 18.31 12.72 -7.84
C GLN A 106 17.00 11.95 -7.76
N PHE A 107 16.18 12.09 -8.79
CA PHE A 107 14.84 11.52 -8.86
C PHE A 107 14.63 10.76 -10.17
N SER A 108 13.86 9.68 -10.10
CA SER A 108 13.53 8.85 -11.26
C SER A 108 12.60 9.58 -12.22
N GLY A 109 12.91 9.54 -13.52
CA GLY A 109 12.03 10.04 -14.58
C GLY A 109 10.75 9.21 -14.81
N SER A 110 10.53 8.15 -14.05
CA SER A 110 9.40 7.23 -14.22
C SER A 110 8.11 7.69 -13.53
N LEU A 111 8.02 8.93 -13.04
CA LEU A 111 6.85 9.45 -12.30
C LEU A 111 5.53 9.18 -13.05
N ARG A 112 5.45 9.61 -14.32
CA ARG A 112 4.27 9.43 -15.16
C ARG A 112 3.88 7.95 -15.30
N ASN A 113 4.86 7.08 -15.47
CA ASN A 113 4.64 5.64 -15.60
C ASN A 113 4.12 5.03 -14.28
N HIS A 114 4.69 5.41 -13.13
CA HIS A 114 4.18 4.94 -11.84
C HIS A 114 2.72 5.35 -11.61
N CYS A 115 2.37 6.60 -11.92
CA CYS A 115 1.00 7.10 -11.81
C CYS A 115 0.04 6.37 -12.76
N ALA A 116 0.41 6.21 -14.04
CA ALA A 116 -0.41 5.50 -15.03
C ALA A 116 -0.64 4.02 -14.65
N LEU A 117 0.38 3.35 -14.11
CA LEU A 117 0.27 1.98 -13.61
C LEU A 117 -0.64 1.89 -12.37
N ALA A 118 -0.58 2.85 -11.46
CA ALA A 118 -1.48 2.91 -10.31
C ALA A 118 -2.94 3.12 -10.75
N ASP A 119 -3.18 4.02 -11.70
CA ASP A 119 -4.50 4.27 -12.29
C ASP A 119 -5.05 3.02 -12.99
N LEU A 120 -4.22 2.31 -13.75
CA LEU A 120 -4.59 1.07 -14.42
C LEU A 120 -5.00 -0.01 -13.42
N LYS A 121 -4.22 -0.19 -12.33
CA LYS A 121 -4.51 -1.17 -11.27
C LYS A 121 -5.81 -0.83 -10.55
N MET A 122 -6.03 0.44 -10.21
CA MET A 122 -7.28 0.93 -9.60
C MET A 122 -8.47 0.62 -10.52
N ASN A 123 -8.39 1.00 -11.79
CA ASN A 123 -9.49 0.79 -12.74
C ASN A 123 -9.82 -0.70 -12.98
N ARG A 124 -8.82 -1.60 -12.90
CA ARG A 124 -9.06 -3.05 -12.95
C ARG A 124 -9.82 -3.55 -11.73
N LEU A 125 -9.49 -3.06 -10.54
CA LEU A 125 -10.24 -3.39 -9.32
C LEU A 125 -11.68 -2.89 -9.42
N LEU A 126 -11.90 -1.62 -9.79
CA LEU A 126 -13.24 -1.07 -9.93
C LEU A 126 -14.08 -1.83 -10.96
N LYS A 127 -13.45 -2.23 -12.08
CA LYS A 127 -14.10 -3.07 -13.08
C LYS A 127 -14.53 -4.42 -12.52
N ARG A 128 -13.66 -5.11 -11.75
CA ARG A 128 -14.02 -6.38 -11.08
C ARG A 128 -15.18 -6.21 -10.10
N ILE A 129 -15.23 -5.08 -9.39
CA ILE A 129 -16.35 -4.75 -8.49
C ILE A 129 -17.64 -4.56 -9.28
N ASP A 130 -17.59 -3.81 -10.39
CA ASP A 130 -18.76 -3.59 -11.24
C ASP A 130 -19.28 -4.89 -11.85
N GLU A 131 -18.39 -5.76 -12.35
CA GLU A 131 -18.75 -7.08 -12.90
C GLU A 131 -19.45 -7.93 -11.84
N TRP A 132 -18.89 -8.01 -10.63
CA TRP A 132 -19.48 -8.76 -9.53
C TRP A 132 -20.86 -8.20 -9.10
N ILE A 133 -21.01 -6.87 -9.02
CA ILE A 133 -22.30 -6.23 -8.68
C ILE A 133 -23.38 -6.61 -9.69
N SER A 134 -23.04 -6.66 -10.99
CA SER A 134 -23.99 -7.05 -12.04
C SER A 134 -24.32 -8.54 -12.01
N GLU A 135 -23.33 -9.41 -11.75
CA GLU A 135 -23.54 -10.85 -11.58
C GLU A 135 -24.48 -11.18 -10.40
N GLU A 136 -24.35 -10.44 -9.30
CA GLU A 136 -25.21 -10.58 -8.11
C GLU A 136 -26.57 -9.86 -8.23
N GLY A 137 -26.84 -9.17 -9.36
CA GLY A 137 -28.09 -8.44 -9.57
C GLY A 137 -28.29 -7.25 -8.63
N LEU A 138 -27.20 -6.62 -8.18
CA LEU A 138 -27.21 -5.55 -7.16
C LEU A 138 -27.20 -4.13 -7.75
N ASP A 139 -27.22 -3.97 -9.07
CA ASP A 139 -27.07 -2.66 -9.74
C ASP A 139 -28.06 -1.58 -9.27
N SER A 140 -29.30 -1.96 -8.97
CA SER A 140 -30.33 -1.02 -8.49
C SER A 140 -30.18 -0.63 -7.01
N ARG A 141 -29.28 -1.29 -6.27
CA ARG A 141 -29.10 -1.12 -4.82
C ARG A 141 -27.88 -0.29 -4.45
N VAL A 142 -27.13 0.18 -5.44
CA VAL A 142 -25.87 0.92 -5.27
C VAL A 142 -25.83 2.10 -6.24
N ALA A 143 -25.06 3.13 -5.92
CA ALA A 143 -24.84 4.22 -6.86
C ALA A 143 -24.24 3.74 -8.20
N PRO A 144 -24.46 4.46 -9.31
CA PRO A 144 -23.93 4.08 -10.61
C PRO A 144 -22.39 4.05 -10.62
N PRO A 145 -21.78 3.24 -11.51
CA PRO A 145 -20.34 3.26 -11.67
C PRO A 145 -19.88 4.64 -12.17
N HIS A 146 -18.75 5.11 -11.66
CA HIS A 146 -18.12 6.34 -12.14
C HIS A 146 -16.64 6.12 -12.40
N ARG A 147 -16.07 6.96 -13.26
CA ARG A 147 -14.65 6.93 -13.62
C ARG A 147 -13.93 8.09 -12.94
N PHE A 148 -12.79 7.78 -12.33
CA PHE A 148 -11.92 8.79 -11.76
C PHE A 148 -10.99 9.35 -12.83
N ASP A 149 -10.69 10.64 -12.73
CA ASP A 149 -9.67 11.26 -13.57
C ASP A 149 -8.31 10.58 -13.40
N SER A 150 -7.58 10.49 -14.49
CA SER A 150 -6.18 10.05 -14.46
C SER A 150 -5.35 10.98 -13.59
N THR A 151 -4.31 10.42 -12.98
CA THR A 151 -3.40 11.18 -12.12
C THR A 151 -2.66 12.24 -12.94
N GLN A 152 -2.82 13.50 -12.56
CA GLN A 152 -2.18 14.62 -13.22
C GLN A 152 -0.75 14.79 -12.71
N VAL A 153 0.20 14.82 -13.63
CA VAL A 153 1.61 15.07 -13.36
C VAL A 153 2.12 16.12 -14.33
N GLU A 154 3.03 16.97 -13.86
CA GLU A 154 3.69 17.98 -14.70
C GLU A 154 4.29 17.34 -15.96
N SER A 155 4.35 18.10 -17.06
CA SER A 155 4.89 17.60 -18.34
C SER A 155 6.34 17.15 -18.20
N SER A 156 7.14 17.94 -17.48
CA SER A 156 8.57 17.72 -17.22
C SER A 156 8.89 17.96 -15.75
N PRO A 157 8.56 17.02 -14.84
CA PRO A 157 8.94 17.15 -13.44
C PRO A 157 10.47 17.16 -13.31
N PRO A 158 11.05 17.96 -12.40
CA PRO A 158 12.48 18.02 -12.22
C PRO A 158 13.05 16.65 -11.85
N LEU A 159 14.23 16.32 -12.38
CA LEU A 159 14.96 15.09 -12.06
C LEU A 159 16.01 15.30 -10.97
N GLU A 160 16.29 16.55 -10.64
CA GLU A 160 17.30 16.93 -9.67
C GLU A 160 16.83 18.10 -8.81
N ILE A 161 17.22 18.10 -7.55
CA ILE A 161 17.08 19.25 -6.65
C ILE A 161 18.41 19.47 -5.96
N ASN A 162 19.01 20.65 -6.15
CA ASN A 162 20.16 21.07 -5.38
C ASN A 162 19.69 21.65 -4.04
N PHE A 163 20.00 20.99 -2.93
CA PHE A 163 19.53 21.44 -1.63
C PHE A 163 20.16 22.76 -1.18
N ALA A 164 21.38 23.08 -1.61
CA ALA A 164 22.06 24.33 -1.26
C ALA A 164 21.39 25.56 -1.88
N SER A 165 20.69 25.39 -3.01
CA SER A 165 20.01 26.47 -3.74
C SER A 165 18.49 26.33 -3.75
N SER A 166 17.93 25.45 -2.93
CA SER A 166 16.48 25.25 -2.81
C SER A 166 15.97 25.68 -1.45
N ASP A 167 14.67 25.95 -1.35
CA ASP A 167 14.02 26.30 -0.08
C ASP A 167 13.72 25.07 0.82
N ILE A 168 14.20 23.88 0.44
CA ILE A 168 13.97 22.65 1.20
C ILE A 168 14.87 22.61 2.43
N ARG A 169 14.26 22.83 3.61
CA ARG A 169 14.93 22.80 4.92
C ARG A 169 14.77 21.48 5.67
N THR A 170 13.81 20.64 5.26
CA THR A 170 13.42 19.44 6.00
C THR A 170 13.06 18.32 5.04
N ILE A 171 13.57 17.12 5.31
CA ILE A 171 13.21 15.89 4.61
C ILE A 171 12.50 14.98 5.61
N LEU A 172 11.28 14.58 5.27
CA LEU A 172 10.51 13.60 6.02
C LEU A 172 10.49 12.28 5.23
N TRP A 173 10.94 11.20 5.86
CA TRP A 173 11.01 9.86 5.28
C TRP A 173 9.78 9.05 5.69
N ALA A 174 8.82 8.92 4.79
CA ALA A 174 7.63 8.09 4.93
C ALA A 174 7.74 6.83 4.03
N THR A 175 8.89 6.15 4.11
CA THR A 175 9.26 5.02 3.24
C THR A 175 8.95 3.64 3.83
N GLY A 176 8.13 3.60 4.89
CA GLY A 176 7.77 2.37 5.58
C GLY A 176 8.78 1.94 6.65
N PHE A 177 8.62 0.72 7.14
CA PHE A 177 9.45 0.10 8.16
C PHE A 177 9.77 -1.35 7.76
N GLN A 178 10.68 -1.99 8.49
CA GLN A 178 11.01 -3.40 8.34
C GLN A 178 10.87 -4.09 9.69
N PRO A 179 10.51 -5.38 9.74
CA PRO A 179 10.55 -6.14 10.98
C PRO A 179 11.96 -6.18 11.55
N ASP A 180 12.07 -6.00 12.86
CA ASP A 180 13.30 -6.22 13.60
C ASP A 180 13.25 -7.61 14.25
N TYR A 181 14.19 -8.47 13.84
CA TYR A 181 14.34 -9.83 14.33
C TYR A 181 15.66 -10.05 15.08
N GLU A 182 16.38 -8.99 15.51
CA GLU A 182 17.66 -9.13 16.24
C GLU A 182 17.52 -9.94 17.54
N TRP A 183 16.34 -9.91 18.16
CA TRP A 183 16.01 -10.67 19.36
C TRP A 183 15.81 -12.18 19.12
N LEU A 184 15.61 -12.59 17.86
CA LEU A 184 15.27 -13.96 17.51
C LEU A 184 16.53 -14.75 17.13
N HIS A 185 17.08 -15.47 18.10
CA HIS A 185 18.27 -16.30 17.93
C HIS A 185 17.93 -17.73 17.47
N ALA A 186 17.35 -17.86 16.26
CA ALA A 186 16.98 -19.15 15.68
C ALA A 186 17.37 -19.25 14.18
N PRO A 187 17.72 -20.45 13.66
CA PRO A 187 18.17 -20.65 12.27
C PRO A 187 17.01 -20.65 11.24
N VAL A 188 16.06 -19.74 11.41
CA VAL A 188 14.77 -19.71 10.67
C VAL A 188 14.73 -18.69 9.54
N PHE A 189 15.80 -17.93 9.32
CA PHE A 189 15.83 -16.85 8.32
C PHE A 189 16.27 -17.33 6.93
N ASP A 190 15.73 -16.70 5.88
CA ASP A 190 16.23 -16.82 4.52
C ASP A 190 17.44 -15.89 4.27
N ARG A 191 17.99 -15.92 3.05
CA ARG A 191 19.12 -15.06 2.64
C ARG A 191 18.82 -13.56 2.67
N LYS A 192 17.55 -13.16 2.80
CA LYS A 192 17.08 -11.79 2.88
C LYS A 192 16.67 -11.39 4.31
N GLY A 193 16.95 -12.24 5.31
CA GLY A 193 16.61 -11.98 6.71
C GLY A 193 15.12 -12.16 7.05
N ARG A 194 14.34 -12.81 6.18
CA ARG A 194 12.91 -13.07 6.42
C ARG A 194 12.74 -14.45 7.05
N ILE A 195 11.81 -14.59 7.98
CA ILE A 195 11.47 -15.89 8.56
C ILE A 195 10.91 -16.81 7.46
N ARG A 196 11.42 -18.04 7.35
CA ARG A 196 10.91 -19.08 6.46
C ARG A 196 9.67 -19.70 7.10
N HIS A 197 8.54 -19.68 6.39
CA HIS A 197 7.28 -20.22 6.90
C HIS A 197 6.38 -20.73 5.76
N ASP A 198 5.49 -21.66 6.08
CA ASP A 198 4.35 -22.04 5.25
C ASP A 198 3.06 -21.64 5.95
N GLY A 199 2.37 -20.60 5.44
CA GLY A 199 1.15 -20.07 6.05
C GLY A 199 1.28 -19.64 7.52
N GLY A 200 2.50 -19.41 8.02
CA GLY A 200 2.80 -19.00 9.40
C GLY A 200 3.39 -20.11 10.26
N VAL A 201 3.43 -21.35 9.78
CA VAL A 201 4.16 -22.45 10.42
C VAL A 201 5.63 -22.34 10.04
N VAL A 202 6.52 -22.20 11.02
CA VAL A 202 7.97 -22.05 10.80
C VAL A 202 8.64 -23.42 10.79
N ASP A 203 9.73 -23.56 10.03
CA ASP A 203 10.62 -24.73 10.03
C ASP A 203 11.50 -24.79 11.30
N ALA A 204 10.84 -24.65 12.45
CA ALA A 204 11.35 -24.80 13.80
C ALA A 204 10.17 -25.23 14.68
N PRO A 205 10.15 -26.46 15.21
CA PRO A 205 8.99 -26.99 15.93
C PRO A 205 8.52 -26.07 17.07
N GLY A 206 7.21 -25.83 17.13
CA GLY A 206 6.58 -24.94 18.12
C GLY A 206 6.67 -23.45 17.81
N MET A 207 7.31 -23.05 16.71
CA MET A 207 7.41 -21.64 16.31
C MET A 207 6.39 -21.28 15.22
N TYR A 208 5.71 -20.16 15.42
CA TYR A 208 4.69 -19.63 14.52
C TYR A 208 4.93 -18.15 14.23
N LEU A 209 4.51 -17.70 13.05
CA LEU A 209 4.59 -16.33 12.58
C LEU A 209 3.18 -15.82 12.28
N LEU A 210 2.84 -14.63 12.79
CA LEU A 210 1.55 -13.97 12.57
C LEU A 210 1.75 -12.50 12.18
N GLY A 211 0.82 -11.93 11.42
CA GLY A 211 0.76 -10.49 11.15
C GLY A 211 1.66 -9.99 10.02
N VAL A 212 2.35 -10.88 9.29
CA VAL A 212 3.13 -10.49 8.11
C VAL A 212 2.23 -10.34 6.87
N ASN A 213 2.65 -9.47 5.94
CA ASN A 213 1.95 -9.27 4.67
C ASN A 213 1.68 -10.59 3.97
N PHE A 214 0.43 -10.82 3.58
CA PHE A 214 0.02 -12.00 2.82
C PHE A 214 0.53 -13.33 3.45
N LEU A 215 0.29 -13.50 4.75
CA LEU A 215 0.67 -14.70 5.50
C LEU A 215 -0.05 -15.94 4.95
N ARG A 216 -1.39 -15.96 5.06
CA ARG A 216 -2.26 -16.97 4.44
C ARG A 216 -3.23 -16.36 3.44
N ARG A 217 -3.71 -15.14 3.70
CA ARG A 217 -4.68 -14.43 2.87
C ARG A 217 -4.19 -13.02 2.55
N ARG A 218 -4.73 -12.37 1.52
CA ARG A 218 -4.39 -10.97 1.22
C ARG A 218 -4.61 -10.04 2.43
N LYS A 219 -5.60 -10.34 3.26
CA LYS A 219 -5.95 -9.56 4.46
C LYS A 219 -5.08 -9.82 5.70
N SER A 220 -4.16 -10.77 5.70
CA SER A 220 -3.38 -11.23 6.87
C SER A 220 -2.68 -10.14 7.69
N SER A 221 -2.26 -9.03 7.07
CA SER A 221 -1.57 -7.93 7.75
C SER A 221 -2.50 -6.82 8.25
N PHE A 222 -3.81 -6.92 7.99
CA PHE A 222 -4.81 -5.97 8.49
C PHE A 222 -5.43 -6.51 9.78
N ILE A 223 -5.94 -5.60 10.62
CA ILE A 223 -6.68 -5.96 11.85
C ILE A 223 -7.83 -6.93 11.53
N HIS A 224 -8.59 -6.67 10.46
CA HIS A 224 -9.68 -7.53 9.96
C HIS A 224 -9.25 -8.96 9.62
N GLY A 225 -8.01 -9.17 9.17
CA GLY A 225 -7.52 -10.49 8.77
C GLY A 225 -6.79 -11.26 9.85
N ALA A 226 -6.50 -10.64 11.00
CA ALA A 226 -5.68 -11.25 12.04
C ALA A 226 -6.39 -12.45 12.71
N GLU A 227 -7.72 -12.42 12.82
CA GLU A 227 -8.52 -13.47 13.44
C GLU A 227 -8.41 -14.80 12.68
N ASP A 228 -8.58 -14.78 11.36
CA ASP A 228 -8.54 -16.01 10.54
C ASP A 228 -7.19 -16.70 10.64
N ASP A 229 -6.10 -15.94 10.58
CA ASP A 229 -4.75 -16.49 10.70
C ASP A 229 -4.45 -16.98 12.12
N ALA A 230 -4.97 -16.30 13.15
CA ALA A 230 -4.83 -16.74 14.53
C ALA A 230 -5.57 -18.06 14.78
N ASN A 231 -6.78 -18.23 14.24
CA ASN A 231 -7.54 -19.47 14.33
C ASN A 231 -6.80 -20.61 13.60
N ASP A 232 -6.38 -20.39 12.36
CA ASP A 232 -5.65 -21.38 11.56
C ASP A 232 -4.36 -21.87 12.25
N LEU A 233 -3.59 -20.95 12.86
CA LEU A 233 -2.35 -21.30 13.56
C LEU A 233 -2.61 -21.94 14.92
N SER A 234 -3.67 -21.54 15.61
CA SER A 234 -4.08 -22.15 16.89
C SER A 234 -4.54 -23.60 16.69
N ASP A 235 -5.28 -23.88 15.63
CA ASP A 235 -5.68 -25.24 15.26
C ASP A 235 -4.46 -26.11 14.94
N HIS A 236 -3.50 -25.58 14.18
CA HIS A 236 -2.25 -26.27 13.89
C HIS A 236 -1.45 -26.55 15.18
N LEU A 237 -1.33 -25.56 16.07
CA LEU A 237 -0.66 -25.71 17.36
C LEU A 237 -1.35 -26.76 18.24
N ALA A 238 -2.67 -26.74 18.34
CA ALA A 238 -3.43 -27.68 19.14
C ALA A 238 -3.28 -29.13 18.62
N ALA A 239 -3.22 -29.32 17.31
CA ALA A 239 -2.93 -30.63 16.71
C ALA A 239 -1.51 -31.10 17.04
N TYR A 240 -0.51 -30.22 16.91
CA TYR A 240 0.89 -30.52 17.22
C TYR A 240 1.12 -30.89 18.70
N LEU A 241 0.38 -30.28 19.64
CA LEU A 241 0.51 -30.61 21.07
C LEU A 241 -0.15 -31.94 21.47
N ARG A 242 -0.96 -32.54 20.60
CA ARG A 242 -1.60 -33.84 20.84
C ARG A 242 -0.76 -35.03 20.34
N THR A 243 0.27 -34.76 19.54
CA THR A 243 1.22 -35.76 19.03
C THR A 243 2.44 -35.87 19.93
#